data_AF-A0AA87XVQ5-F1
#
_entry.id   AF-A0AA87XVQ5-F1
#
_cell.length_a   1.000
_cell.length_b   1.000
_cell.length_c   1.000
_cell.angle_alpha   90.00
_cell.angle_beta   90.00
_cell.angle_gamma   90.00
#
_symmetry.space_group_name_H-M   'P 1'
#
loop_
_entity.id
_entity.type
_entity.pdbx_description
1 polymer ?
#
loop_
_entity_poly.entity_id
_entity_poly.type
_entity_poly.pdbx_seq_one_letter_code
_entity_poly.pdbx_strand_id
1 'polypeptide(L)' 'MLAVQAGLLLRHALAFVADAFVASRLAREPGGAHGRLPAGTDRAAIVERALAIA' A
#
# COMPACT_ATOMS: atom_id res chain seq x y z
N MET A 1 -12.64 -4.93 -6.47
CA MET A 1 -12.20 -3.98 -7.52
C MET A 1 -11.04 -3.15 -6.98
N LEU A 2 -9.84 -3.27 -7.54
CA LEU A 2 -8.63 -2.58 -7.03
C LEU A 2 -8.75 -1.05 -7.08
N ALA A 3 -9.40 -0.50 -8.11
CA ALA A 3 -9.60 0.94 -8.24
C ALA A 3 -10.47 1.53 -7.13
N VAL A 4 -11.51 0.81 -6.69
CA VAL A 4 -12.35 1.26 -5.56
C VAL A 4 -11.58 1.21 -4.24
N GLN A 5 -10.79 0.16 -4.02
CA GLN A 5 -9.93 0.08 -2.84
C GLN A 5 -8.90 1.22 -2.81
N ALA A 6 -8.25 1.51 -3.95
CA ALA A 6 -7.35 2.65 -4.08
C ALA A 6 -8.07 3.97 -3.81
N GLY A 7 -9.27 4.18 -4.36
CA GLY A 7 -10.06 5.39 -4.13
C GLY A 7 -10.43 5.59 -2.65
N LEU A 8 -10.78 4.52 -1.93
CA LEU A 8 -11.04 4.61 -0.49
C LEU A 8 -9.78 4.96 0.30
N LEU A 9 -8.63 4.35 -0.04
CA LEU A 9 -7.36 4.63 0.62
C LEU A 9 -6.89 6.07 0.35
N LEU A 10 -6.99 6.54 -0.88
CA LEU A 10 -6.64 7.91 -1.26
C LEU A 10 -7.47 8.96 -0.51
N ARG A 11 -8.73 8.65 -0.19
CA ARG A 11 -9.63 9.58 0.51
C ARG A 11 -9.54 9.51 2.03
N HIS A 12 -9.17 8.35 2.59
CA HIS A 12 -9.41 8.07 4.01
C HIS A 12 -8.22 7.46 4.75
N ALA A 13 -7.13 7.10 4.07
CA ALA A 13 -5.95 6.52 4.70
C ALA A 13 -4.77 7.49 4.76
N LEU A 14 -3.74 7.10 5.51
CA LEU A 14 -2.44 7.79 5.50
C LEU A 14 -1.80 7.68 4.11
N ALA A 15 -1.18 8.76 3.64
CA ALA A 15 -0.62 8.85 2.29
C ALA A 15 0.32 7.67 1.96
N PHE A 16 1.23 7.32 2.88
CA PHE A 16 2.19 6.23 2.68
C PHE A 16 1.52 4.85 2.51
N VAL A 17 0.28 4.66 2.97
CA VAL A 17 -0.50 3.42 2.74
C VAL A 17 -1.14 3.44 1.36
N ALA A 18 -1.76 4.56 0.98
CA ALA A 18 -2.40 4.72 -0.32
C ALA A 18 -1.38 4.65 -1.47
N ASP A 19 -0.24 5.33 -1.32
CA ASP A 19 0.84 5.34 -2.30
C ASP A 19 1.43 3.94 -2.48
N ALA A 20 1.70 3.23 -1.38
CA ALA A 20 2.18 1.86 -1.43
C ALA A 20 1.18 0.92 -2.13
N PHE A 21 -0.12 1.10 -1.89
CA PHE A 21 -1.16 0.31 -2.54
C PHE A 21 -1.21 0.56 -4.04
N VAL A 22 -1.32 1.83 -4.47
CA VAL A 22 -1.36 2.21 -5.89
C VAL A 22 -0.10 1.73 -6.61
N ALA A 23 1.07 2.00 -6.04
CA ALA A 23 2.34 1.67 -6.68
C ALA A 23 2.57 0.16 -6.82
N SER A 24 2.09 -0.67 -5.88
CA SER A 24 2.31 -2.11 -5.92
C SER A 24 1.19 -2.91 -6.60
N ARG A 25 -0.03 -2.36 -6.76
CA ARG A 25 -1.22 -3.09 -7.25
C ARG A 25 -1.83 -2.50 -8.52
N LEU A 26 -1.56 -1.23 -8.85
CA LEU A 26 -2.09 -0.56 -10.04
C LEU A 26 -0.98 -0.13 -11.01
N ALA A 27 0.16 0.34 -10.51
CA ALA A 27 1.28 0.80 -11.35
C ALA A 27 2.25 -0.34 -11.76
N ARG A 28 1.97 -1.58 -11.36
CA ARG A 28 2.82 -2.74 -11.61
C ARG A 28 1.98 -3.93 -12.02
N GLU A 29 2.57 -4.79 -12.85
CA GLU A 29 1.96 -6.05 -13.27
C GLU A 29 1.58 -6.93 -12.07
N PRO A 30 0.36 -7.50 -12.06
CA PRO A 30 -0.12 -8.37 -10.99
C PRO A 30 0.62 -9.73 -10.96
N GLY A 31 0.41 -10.48 -9.87
CA GLY A 31 0.96 -11.84 -9.70
C GLY A 31 2.28 -11.90 -8.90
N GLY A 32 2.89 -13.08 -8.80
CA GLY A 32 4.16 -13.41 -8.09
C GLY A 32 4.12 -13.35 -6.55
N ALA A 33 5.30 -13.48 -5.91
CA ALA A 33 5.42 -13.58 -4.45
C ALA A 33 5.11 -12.28 -3.69
N HIS A 34 4.78 -12.40 -2.40
CA HIS A 34 4.70 -11.27 -1.48
C HIS A 34 6.08 -10.62 -1.27
N GLY A 35 6.10 -9.36 -0.82
CA GLY A 35 7.34 -8.59 -0.60
C GLY A 35 7.83 -7.75 -1.78
N ARG A 36 7.12 -7.77 -2.92
CA ARG A 36 7.48 -7.01 -4.13
C ARG A 36 7.03 -5.54 -4.11
N LEU A 37 7.38 -4.83 -3.05
CA LEU A 37 7.12 -3.40 -2.92
C LEU A 37 8.14 -2.55 -3.69
N PRO A 38 7.73 -1.44 -4.31
CA PRO A 38 8.62 -0.48 -4.97
C PRO A 38 9.77 0.01 -4.07
N ALA A 39 10.85 0.47 -4.71
CA ALA A 39 11.87 1.24 -4.01
C ALA A 39 11.25 2.53 -3.45
N GLY A 40 11.72 2.98 -2.28
CA GLY A 40 11.20 4.18 -1.63
C GLY A 40 9.90 4.00 -0.83
N THR A 41 9.23 2.84 -0.87
CA THR A 41 8.11 2.57 0.05
C THR A 41 8.60 2.53 1.49
N ASP A 42 7.99 3.31 2.37
CA ASP A 42 8.25 3.29 3.81
C ASP A 42 7.64 2.06 4.47
N ARG A 43 8.39 0.97 4.42
CA ARG A 43 7.98 -0.33 4.98
C ARG A 43 7.88 -0.27 6.51
N ALA A 44 8.74 0.53 7.15
CA ALA A 44 8.77 0.65 8.60
C ALA A 44 7.48 1.30 9.11
N ALA A 45 7.07 2.43 8.51
CA ALA A 45 5.82 3.10 8.86
C ALA A 45 4.58 2.22 8.61
N ILE A 46 4.58 1.42 7.52
CA ILE A 46 3.47 0.48 7.24
C ILE A 46 3.38 -0.61 8.32
N VAL A 47 4.52 -1.18 8.71
CA VAL A 47 4.58 -2.23 9.74
C VAL A 47 4.21 -1.65 11.10
N GLU A 48 4.77 -0.50 11.48
CA GLU A 48 4.45 0.20 12.72
C GLU A 48 2.95 0.48 12.82
N ARG A 49 2.33 1.04 11.78
CA ARG A 49 0.87 1.27 11.74
C ARG A 49 0.06 -0.02 11.86
N ALA A 50 0.53 -1.12 11.27
CA ALA A 50 -0.19 -2.40 11.29
C ALA A 50 -0.04 -3.15 12.62
N LEU A 51 1.10 -2.97 13.30
CA LEU A 51 1.43 -3.60 14.58
C LEU A 51 1.23 -2.68 15.77
N ALA A 52 0.83 -1.42 15.56
CA ALA A 52 0.31 -0.54 16.59
C ALA A 52 -1.02 -1.14 17.07
N ILE A 53 -0.90 -2.10 17.99
CA ILE A 53 -2.00 -2.74 18.69
C ILE A 53 -2.53 -1.70 19.69
N ALA A 54 -3.83 -1.43 19.62
CA ALA A 54 -4.61 -0.92 20.74
C ALA A 54 -5.18 -2.11 21.51
#